data_AF-A0A5N6G7L6-F1
#
_entry.id   AF-A0A5N6G7L6-F1
#
_cell.length_a   1.000
_cell.length_b   1.000
_cell.length_c   1.000
_cell.angle_alpha   90.00
_cell.angle_beta   90.00
_cell.angle_gamma   90.00
#
_symmetry.space_group_name_H-M   'P 1'
#
loop_
_entity.id
_entity.type
_entity.pdbx_description
1 polymer ?
#
loop_
_entity_poly.entity_id
_entity_poly.type
_entity_poly.pdbx_seq_one_letter_code
_entity_poly.pdbx_strand_id
1 'polypeptide(L)'
;MSTILQRLRGGNLEVFKFGMYILFPIGWMYYFGTNLDERFKVPGFWPTTEQSHKIPLEKDEIDKELTRMRMVDVARRERRQREAEAQAQAEAQLQAQSQAQNAE
;
A
#
# COMPACT_ATOMS: atom_id res chain seq x y z
N MET A 1 -20.59 50.08 27.67
CA MET A 1 -20.75 48.72 27.09
C MET A 1 -21.25 48.87 25.66
N SER A 2 -20.59 48.24 24.69
CA SER A 2 -20.81 48.45 23.26
C SER A 2 -22.26 48.14 22.84
N THR A 3 -22.93 49.12 22.23
CA THR A 3 -24.31 49.05 21.71
C THR A 3 -24.52 47.90 20.72
N ILE A 4 -23.45 47.45 20.07
CA ILE A 4 -23.44 46.33 19.13
C ILE A 4 -23.72 45.00 19.85
N LEU A 5 -23.14 44.79 21.03
CA LEU A 5 -23.38 43.57 21.81
C LEU A 5 -24.81 43.49 22.37
N GLN A 6 -25.43 44.63 22.70
CA GLN A 6 -26.82 44.67 23.15
C GLN A 6 -27.80 44.31 22.02
N ARG A 7 -27.45 44.64 20.77
CA ARG A 7 -28.26 44.35 19.57
C ARG A 7 -28.19 42.88 19.14
N LEU A 8 -27.13 42.17 19.54
CA LEU A 8 -26.89 40.74 19.29
C LEU A 8 -27.43 39.82 20.41
N ARG A 9 -28.39 40.27 21.21
CA ARG A 9 -29.05 39.47 22.26
C ARG A 9 -30.43 38.99 21.80
N GLY A 10 -30.89 37.84 22.31
CA GLY A 10 -32.18 37.25 21.97
C GLY A 10 -32.23 36.72 20.52
N GLY A 11 -33.38 36.81 19.85
CA GLY A 11 -33.56 36.25 18.50
C GLY A 11 -32.58 36.76 17.44
N ASN A 12 -32.01 37.96 17.59
CA ASN A 12 -30.98 38.48 16.68
C ASN A 12 -29.69 37.63 16.72
N LEU A 13 -29.39 36.99 17.84
CA LEU A 13 -28.27 36.05 17.97
C LEU A 13 -28.52 34.78 17.16
N GLU A 14 -29.77 34.30 17.13
CA GLU A 14 -30.16 33.11 16.38
C GLU A 14 -30.08 33.36 14.88
N VAL A 15 -30.51 34.54 14.41
CA VAL A 15 -30.37 34.96 13.00
C VAL A 15 -28.89 35.06 12.60
N PHE A 16 -28.03 35.60 13.47
CA PHE A 16 -26.59 35.64 13.22
C PHE A 16 -25.98 34.24 13.13
N LYS A 17 -26.31 33.35 14.08
CA LYS A 17 -25.86 31.94 14.06
C LYS A 17 -26.32 31.22 12.80
N PHE A 18 -27.57 31.42 12.40
CA PHE A 18 -28.13 30.85 11.18
C PHE A 18 -27.40 31.34 9.94
N GLY A 19 -27.16 32.65 9.83
CA GLY A 19 -26.37 33.24 8.74
C GLY A 19 -24.96 32.66 8.69
N MET A 20 -24.29 32.52 9.83
CA MET A 20 -22.97 31.89 9.93
C MET A 20 -23.00 30.42 9.48
N TYR A 21 -24.00 29.65 9.90
CA TYR A 21 -24.12 28.24 9.50
C TYR A 21 -24.43 28.04 8.01
N ILE A 22 -24.96 29.03 7.32
CA ILE A 22 -25.13 29.00 5.86
C ILE A 22 -23.87 29.49 5.15
N LEU A 23 -23.34 30.63 5.58
CA LEU A 23 -22.18 31.26 4.94
C LEU A 23 -20.90 30.44 5.11
N PHE A 24 -20.72 29.79 6.26
CA PHE A 24 -19.54 28.99 6.54
C PHE A 24 -19.36 27.82 5.55
N PRO A 25 -20.32 26.89 5.37
CA PRO A 25 -20.17 25.80 4.42
C PRO A 25 -20.13 26.30 2.97
N ILE A 26 -20.91 27.32 2.60
CA ILE A 26 -20.90 27.87 1.23
C ILE A 26 -19.54 28.52 0.91
N GLY A 27 -19.01 29.32 1.82
CA GLY A 27 -17.70 29.96 1.66
C GLY A 27 -16.57 28.93 1.62
N TRP A 28 -16.63 27.92 2.46
CA TRP A 28 -15.67 26.81 2.45
C TRP A 28 -15.72 26.03 1.13
N MET A 29 -16.92 25.72 0.65
CA MET A 29 -17.11 25.11 -0.67
C MET A 29 -16.66 26.01 -1.82
N TYR A 30 -16.84 27.33 -1.74
CA TYR A 30 -16.36 28.22 -2.80
C TYR A 30 -14.82 28.29 -2.84
N TYR A 31 -14.19 28.35 -1.67
CA TYR A 31 -12.74 28.43 -1.54
C TYR A 31 -12.02 27.13 -1.95
N PHE A 32 -12.53 25.98 -1.50
CA PHE A 32 -11.93 24.68 -1.81
C PHE A 32 -12.54 24.00 -3.03
N GLY A 33 -13.83 24.17 -3.30
CA GLY A 33 -14.59 23.41 -4.30
C GLY A 33 -14.23 23.69 -5.75
N THR A 34 -13.62 24.84 -6.06
CA THR A 34 -13.25 25.21 -7.43
C THR A 34 -11.80 24.89 -7.77
N ASN A 35 -10.95 24.63 -6.77
CA ASN A 35 -9.52 24.42 -6.96
C ASN A 35 -8.95 23.36 -6.00
N LEU A 36 -9.59 22.18 -5.97
CA LEU A 36 -9.06 21.04 -5.22
C LEU A 36 -7.80 20.47 -5.86
N ASP A 37 -7.77 20.38 -7.20
CA ASP A 37 -6.69 19.69 -7.90
C ASP A 37 -5.33 20.39 -7.69
N GLU A 38 -5.24 21.72 -7.83
CA GLU A 38 -3.98 22.44 -7.58
C GLU A 38 -3.58 22.42 -6.10
N ARG A 39 -4.55 22.44 -5.17
CA ARG A 39 -4.29 22.53 -3.72
C ARG A 39 -3.94 21.19 -3.08
N PHE A 40 -4.46 20.08 -3.61
CA PHE A 40 -4.29 18.74 -3.04
C PHE A 40 -3.46 17.79 -3.91
N LYS A 41 -2.98 18.24 -5.08
CA LYS A 41 -2.07 17.43 -5.90
C LYS A 41 -0.73 17.25 -5.20
N VAL A 42 -0.39 16.00 -4.93
CA VAL A 42 0.93 15.63 -4.44
C VAL A 42 1.87 15.47 -5.64
N PRO A 43 2.93 16.29 -5.76
CA PRO A 43 3.90 16.13 -6.85
C PRO A 43 4.60 14.78 -6.70
N GLY A 44 4.68 14.02 -7.81
CA GLY A 44 5.31 12.70 -7.79
C GLY A 44 4.52 11.61 -7.05
N PHE A 45 3.20 11.78 -6.86
CA PHE A 45 2.36 10.76 -6.24
C PHE A 45 2.45 9.40 -6.95
N TRP A 46 2.49 9.41 -8.28
CA TRP A 46 2.64 8.21 -9.08
C TRP A 46 4.11 7.95 -9.42
N PRO A 47 4.56 6.68 -9.38
CA PRO A 47 5.88 6.30 -9.86
C PRO A 47 6.08 6.80 -11.29
N THR A 48 7.27 7.31 -11.58
CA THR A 48 7.61 7.74 -12.94
C THR A 48 7.70 6.53 -13.87
N THR A 49 7.64 6.77 -15.18
CA THR A 49 7.80 5.72 -16.21
C THR A 49 9.17 5.04 -16.15
N GLU A 50 10.18 5.69 -15.59
CA GLU A 50 11.50 5.11 -15.33
C GLU A 50 11.51 4.18 -14.12
N GLN A 51 10.71 4.49 -13.10
CA GLN A 51 10.52 3.65 -11.90
C GLN A 51 9.55 2.49 -12.15
N SER A 52 8.82 2.52 -13.27
CA SER A 52 7.90 1.45 -13.65
C SER A 52 8.67 0.29 -14.29
N HIS A 53 8.28 -0.94 -13.98
CA HIS A 53 8.88 -2.13 -14.58
C HIS A 53 8.64 -2.12 -16.10
N LYS A 54 9.72 -1.96 -16.87
CA LYS A 54 9.67 -1.99 -18.34
C LYS A 54 9.68 -3.44 -18.80
N ILE A 55 8.65 -3.84 -19.54
CA ILE A 55 8.63 -5.16 -20.18
C ILE A 55 9.63 -5.11 -21.35
N PRO A 56 10.51 -6.11 -21.51
CA PRO A 56 11.38 -6.22 -22.67
C PRO A 56 10.55 -6.25 -23.95
N LEU A 57 10.82 -5.32 -24.88
CA LEU A 57 10.10 -5.24 -26.16
C LEU A 57 10.91 -5.84 -27.31
N GLU A 58 12.24 -5.81 -27.19
CA GLU A 58 13.14 -6.35 -28.20
C GLU A 58 13.35 -7.85 -28.03
N LYS A 59 13.43 -8.58 -29.15
CA LYS A 59 13.55 -10.05 -29.15
C LYS A 59 14.76 -10.55 -28.35
N ASP A 60 15.92 -9.90 -28.51
CA ASP A 60 17.15 -10.28 -27.80
C ASP A 60 17.03 -10.09 -26.28
N GLU A 61 16.36 -9.02 -25.83
CA GLU A 61 16.10 -8.78 -24.42
C GLU A 61 15.13 -9.82 -23.84
N ILE A 62 14.11 -10.19 -24.60
CA ILE A 62 13.15 -11.24 -24.23
C ILE A 62 13.88 -12.59 -24.07
N ASP A 63 14.74 -12.96 -25.03
CA ASP A 63 15.48 -14.22 -24.98
C ASP A 63 16.44 -14.29 -23.79
N LYS A 64 17.11 -13.18 -23.46
CA LYS A 64 17.97 -13.04 -22.27
C LYS A 64 17.18 -13.19 -20.97
N GLU A 65 16.06 -12.48 -20.86
CA GLU A 65 15.20 -12.53 -19.67
C GLU A 65 14.57 -13.92 -19.49
N LEU A 66 14.16 -14.56 -20.59
CA LEU A 66 13.65 -15.93 -20.58
C LEU A 66 14.71 -16.95 -20.15
N THR A 67 15.95 -16.75 -20.58
CA THR A 67 17.08 -17.60 -20.14
C THR A 67 17.36 -17.39 -18.64
N ARG A 68 17.34 -16.15 -18.17
CA ARG A 68 17.45 -15.82 -16.74
C ARG A 68 16.36 -16.50 -15.92
N MET A 69 15.09 -16.43 -16.37
CA MET A 69 13.96 -17.08 -15.71
C MET A 69 14.14 -18.61 -15.64
N ARG A 70 14.53 -19.24 -16.75
CA ARG A 70 14.80 -20.70 -16.78
C ARG A 70 15.89 -21.12 -15.81
N MET A 71 17.00 -20.38 -15.71
CA MET A 71 18.07 -20.68 -14.76
C MET A 71 17.60 -20.58 -13.31
N VAL A 72 16.83 -19.54 -12.97
CA VAL A 72 16.26 -19.36 -11.63
C VAL A 72 15.32 -20.51 -11.28
N ASP A 73 14.50 -20.95 -12.23
CA ASP A 73 13.56 -22.05 -12.02
C ASP A 73 14.27 -23.38 -11.77
N VAL A 74 15.34 -23.68 -12.54
CA VAL A 74 16.16 -24.87 -12.33
C VAL A 74 16.80 -24.83 -10.94
N ALA A 75 17.43 -23.71 -10.55
CA ALA A 75 18.04 -23.57 -9.23
C ALA A 75 17.02 -23.72 -8.08
N ARG A 76 15.81 -23.17 -8.24
CA ARG A 76 14.72 -23.33 -7.26
C ARG A 76 14.23 -24.77 -7.17
N ARG A 77 14.18 -25.50 -8.30
CA ARG A 77 13.81 -26.93 -8.32
C ARG A 77 14.86 -27.77 -7.60
N GLU A 78 16.14 -27.58 -7.92
CA GLU A 78 17.24 -28.30 -7.26
C GLU A 78 17.26 -28.03 -5.76
N ARG A 79 17.08 -26.78 -5.35
CA ARG A 79 17.01 -26.42 -3.92
C ARG A 79 15.88 -27.15 -3.21
N ARG A 80 14.67 -27.17 -3.80
CA ARG A 80 13.52 -27.90 -3.23
C ARG A 80 13.77 -29.41 -3.14
N GLN A 81 14.43 -30.00 -4.13
CA GLN A 81 14.77 -31.42 -4.11
C GLN A 81 15.76 -31.74 -2.97
N ARG A 82 16.83 -30.96 -2.84
CA ARG A 82 17.81 -31.14 -1.75
C ARG A 82 17.19 -30.95 -0.37
N GLU A 83 16.31 -29.96 -0.21
CA GLU A 83 15.59 -29.74 1.05
C GLU A 83 14.66 -30.92 1.38
N ALA A 84 13.95 -31.47 0.39
CA ALA A 84 13.09 -32.65 0.59
C ALA A 84 13.90 -33.91 0.93
N GLU A 85 15.03 -34.14 0.26
CA GLU A 85 15.93 -35.27 0.55
C GLU A 85 16.53 -35.16 1.96
N ALA A 86 16.96 -33.96 2.37
CA ALA A 86 17.49 -33.71 3.71
C ALA A 86 16.42 -33.94 4.79
N GLN A 87 15.18 -33.50 4.56
CA GLN A 87 14.06 -33.75 5.47
C GLN A 87 13.75 -35.24 5.59
N ALA A 88 13.67 -35.96 4.46
CA ALA A 88 13.44 -37.40 4.46
C ALA A 88 14.53 -38.18 5.21
N GLN A 89 15.80 -37.79 5.06
CA GLN A 89 16.91 -38.40 5.80
C GLN A 89 16.85 -38.10 7.30
N ALA A 90 16.51 -36.86 7.68
CA ALA A 90 16.35 -36.48 9.08
C ALA A 90 15.18 -37.24 9.75
N GLU A 91 14.05 -37.36 9.07
CA GLU A 91 12.89 -38.15 9.55
C GLU A 91 13.24 -39.63 9.70
N ALA A 92 13.96 -40.23 8.74
CA ALA A 92 14.40 -41.62 8.82
C ALA A 92 15.37 -41.86 9.99
N GLN A 93 16.29 -40.93 10.25
CA GLN A 93 17.20 -41.02 11.40
C GLN A 93 16.47 -40.90 12.74
N LEU A 94 15.49 -39.98 12.85
CA LEU A 94 14.66 -39.83 14.04
C LEU A 94 13.80 -41.07 14.30
N GLN A 95 13.25 -41.69 13.26
CA GLN A 95 12.50 -42.95 13.37
C GLN A 95 13.41 -44.11 13.80
N ALA A 96 14.62 -44.23 13.25
CA ALA A 96 15.57 -45.26 13.64
C ALA A 96 16.03 -45.10 15.10
N GLN A 97 16.28 -43.88 15.57
CA GLN A 97 16.65 -43.60 16.95
C GLN A 97 15.51 -43.90 17.94
N SER A 98 14.28 -43.52 17.60
CA SER A 98 13.12 -43.83 18.46
C SER A 98 12.81 -45.33 18.53
N GLN A 99 12.99 -46.09 17.44
CA GLN A 99 12.84 -47.55 17.46
C GLN A 99 13.93 -48.23 18.30
N ALA A 100 15.17 -47.75 18.26
CA ALA A 100 16.25 -48.27 19.09
C ALA A 100 16.05 -48.00 20.59
N GLN A 101 15.54 -46.81 20.95
CA GLN A 101 15.25 -46.45 22.35
C GLN A 101 14.05 -47.20 22.94
N ASN A 102 13.09 -47.65 22.12
CA ASN A 102 11.93 -48.41 22.58
C ASN A 102 12.21 -49.94 22.68
N ALA A 103 13.37 -50.40 22.19
CA ALA A 103 13.78 -51.80 22.22
C ALA A 103 14.75 -52.13 23.37
N GLU A 104 15.13 -51.13 24.17
CA GLU A 104 15.89 -51.23 25.42
C GLU A 104 14.94 -51.10 26.63
#